data_AF-A0A527ZCF5-F1
#
_entry.id   AF-A0A527ZCF5-F1
#
_cell.length_a   1.000
_cell.length_b   1.000
_cell.length_c   1.000
_cell.angle_alpha   90.00
_cell.angle_beta   90.00
_cell.angle_gamma   90.00
#
_symmetry.space_group_name_H-M   'P 1'
#
loop_
_entity.id
_entity.type
_entity.pdbx_description
1 polymer ?
#
loop_
_entity_poly.entity_id
_entity_poly.type
_entity_poly.pdbx_seq_one_letter_code
_entity_poly.pdbx_strand_id
1 'polypeptide(L)'
;GYWLANSFARQGPIDEYWACRQAAVIMDLSPLRKFEVTGPDSEALLQYTLTRDVKKLGVGQVVYSAMCYEHGGMIDDGTLLR
;
A
#
# COMPACT_ATOMS: atom_id res chain seq x y z
N GLY A 1 1.98 -18.38 -2.27
CA GLY A 1 2.06 -17.27 -3.23
C GLY A 1 0.72 -17.13 -3.94
N TYR A 2 0.51 -16.02 -4.64
CA TYR A 2 -0.67 -15.80 -5.49
C TYR A 2 -0.26 -15.84 -6.95
N TRP A 3 -1.19 -16.20 -7.83
CA TRP A 3 -1.00 -16.13 -9.29
C TRP A 3 -1.75 -14.91 -9.81
N LEU A 4 -1.04 -14.00 -10.45
CA LEU A 4 -1.59 -12.80 -11.05
C LEU A 4 -1.23 -12.74 -12.54
N ALA A 5 -2.09 -12.08 -13.33
CA ALA A 5 -1.80 -11.80 -14.72
C ALA A 5 -0.61 -10.83 -14.81
N ASN A 6 0.43 -11.24 -15.55
CA ASN A 6 1.58 -10.37 -15.85
C ASN A 6 1.30 -9.41 -17.02
N SER A 7 0.43 -9.82 -17.94
CA SER A 7 -0.09 -8.98 -19.03
C SER A 7 -1.35 -9.63 -19.60
N PHE A 8 -2.21 -8.83 -20.25
CA PHE A 8 -3.34 -9.35 -21.01
C PHE A 8 -2.93 -9.57 -22.47
N ALA A 9 -3.18 -10.77 -22.97
CA ALA A 9 -2.62 -11.27 -24.24
C ALA A 9 -2.97 -10.45 -25.49
N ARG A 10 -3.99 -9.58 -25.44
CA ARG A 10 -4.48 -8.85 -26.62
C ARG A 10 -3.72 -7.55 -26.90
N GLN A 11 -3.29 -6.82 -25.87
CA GLN A 11 -2.62 -5.52 -26.02
C GLN A 11 -1.12 -5.61 -25.68
N GLY A 12 -0.76 -6.42 -24.69
CA GLY A 12 0.61 -6.50 -24.19
C GLY A 12 1.02 -5.27 -23.35
N PRO A 13 2.17 -5.34 -22.67
CA PRO A 13 2.52 -4.39 -21.60
C PRO A 13 2.78 -2.96 -22.08
N ILE A 14 3.23 -2.76 -23.33
CA ILE A 14 3.51 -1.42 -23.87
C ILE A 14 2.20 -0.67 -24.12
N ASP A 15 1.22 -1.31 -24.73
CA ASP A 15 -0.08 -0.69 -25.00
C ASP A 15 -0.86 -0.46 -23.68
N GLU A 16 -0.74 -1.38 -22.70
CA GLU A 16 -1.28 -1.18 -21.35
C GLU A 16 -0.68 0.04 -20.64
N TYR A 17 0.64 0.25 -20.77
CA TYR A 17 1.32 1.45 -20.26
C TYR A 17 0.73 2.74 -20.87
N TRP A 18 0.58 2.78 -22.19
CA TRP A 18 0.02 3.96 -22.86
C TRP A 18 -1.45 4.17 -22.49
N ALA A 19 -2.24 3.11 -22.35
CA ALA A 19 -3.61 3.18 -21.86
C ALA A 19 -3.69 3.78 -20.45
N CYS A 20 -2.78 3.42 -19.54
CA CYS A 20 -2.70 4.02 -18.19
C CYS A 20 -2.43 5.54 -18.24
N ARG A 21 -1.64 5.99 -19.22
CA ARG A 21 -1.27 7.41 -19.37
C ARG A 21 -2.32 8.26 -20.09
N GLN A 22 -3.08 7.66 -20.99
CA GLN A 22 -3.97 8.36 -21.93
C GLN A 22 -5.46 8.09 -21.70
N ALA A 23 -5.79 7.05 -20.93
CA ALA A 23 -7.15 6.62 -20.65
C ALA A 23 -7.24 6.09 -19.21
N ALA A 24 -7.68 4.84 -19.01
CA ALA A 24 -7.79 4.20 -17.71
C ALA A 24 -7.36 2.73 -17.81
N VAL A 25 -6.91 2.18 -16.68
CA VAL A 25 -6.57 0.76 -16.51
C VAL A 25 -7.17 0.23 -15.22
N ILE A 26 -7.38 -1.08 -15.16
CA ILE A 26 -7.79 -1.81 -13.96
C ILE A 26 -6.68 -2.78 -13.61
N MET A 27 -6.28 -2.79 -12.34
CA MET A 27 -5.24 -3.68 -11.81
C MET A 27 -5.80 -4.48 -10.64
N ASP A 28 -5.58 -5.79 -10.65
CA ASP A 28 -5.93 -6.65 -9.51
C ASP A 28 -4.83 -6.58 -8.44
N LEU A 29 -5.11 -5.81 -7.38
CA LEU A 29 -4.29 -5.72 -6.17
C LEU A 29 -4.89 -6.50 -5.00
N SER A 30 -5.79 -7.45 -5.27
CA SER A 30 -6.35 -8.33 -4.25
C SER A 30 -5.27 -9.02 -3.40
N PRO A 31 -4.10 -9.43 -3.96
CA PRO A 31 -3.03 -10.06 -3.19
C PRO A 31 -2.28 -9.16 -2.20
N LEU A 32 -2.40 -7.83 -2.30
CA LEU A 32 -1.83 -6.94 -1.27
C LEU A 32 -2.49 -7.25 0.07
N ARG A 33 -1.69 -7.27 1.14
CA ARG A 33 -2.22 -7.49 2.48
C ARG A 33 -2.94 -6.23 2.95
N LYS A 34 -4.16 -6.42 3.45
CA LYS A 34 -5.01 -5.38 4.02
C LYS A 34 -5.31 -5.78 5.45
N PHE A 35 -5.07 -4.89 6.39
CA PHE A 35 -5.29 -5.11 7.81
C PHE A 35 -6.16 -4.00 8.36
N GLU A 36 -7.15 -4.37 9.18
CA GLU A 36 -7.89 -3.43 10.01
C GLU A 36 -7.36 -3.54 11.43
N VAL A 37 -6.88 -2.43 11.99
CA VAL A 37 -6.28 -2.39 13.33
C VAL A 37 -7.21 -1.61 14.25
N THR A 38 -7.93 -2.34 15.10
CA THR A 38 -8.97 -1.80 15.98
C THR A 38 -8.58 -1.87 17.45
N GLY A 39 -9.16 -1.02 18.28
CA GLY A 39 -8.96 -1.00 19.72
C GLY A 39 -8.48 0.36 20.22
N PRO A 40 -8.49 0.60 21.54
CA PRO A 40 -8.13 1.89 22.12
C PRO A 40 -6.68 2.30 21.83
N ASP A 41 -5.78 1.33 21.64
CA ASP A 41 -4.34 1.56 21.45
C ASP A 41 -3.87 1.41 19.99
N SER A 42 -4.79 1.38 19.02
CA SER A 42 -4.43 1.18 17.60
C SER A 42 -3.50 2.28 17.08
N GLU A 43 -3.73 3.54 17.46
CA GLU A 43 -2.85 4.66 17.11
C GLU A 43 -1.45 4.46 17.69
N ALA A 44 -1.35 4.03 18.96
CA ALA A 44 -0.06 3.83 19.62
C ALA A 44 0.74 2.69 18.97
N LEU A 45 0.08 1.58 18.63
CA LEU A 45 0.70 0.48 17.91
C LEU A 45 1.22 0.93 16.54
N LEU A 46 0.37 1.59 15.74
CA LEU A 46 0.77 2.04 14.41
C LEU A 46 1.86 3.12 14.45
N GLN A 47 1.83 4.00 15.46
CA GLN A 47 2.88 4.99 15.70
C GLN A 47 4.24 4.34 16.02
N TYR A 48 4.24 3.19 16.69
CA TYR A 48 5.45 2.43 16.98
C TYR A 48 5.96 1.67 15.75
N THR A 49 5.05 1.09 14.97
CA THR A 49 5.39 0.21 13.83
C THR A 49 5.81 0.98 12.57
N LEU A 50 5.31 2.21 12.38
CA LEU A 50 5.52 2.99 11.16
C LEU A 50 6.48 4.15 11.37
N THR A 51 7.21 4.47 10.31
CA THR A 51 8.17 5.61 10.28
C THR A 51 7.50 6.99 10.23
N ARG A 52 6.19 7.07 9.97
CA ARG A 52 5.44 8.34 9.95
C ARG A 52 4.91 8.71 11.35
N ASP A 53 4.71 10.00 11.57
CA ASP A 53 4.00 10.49 12.76
C ASP A 53 2.48 10.31 12.56
N VAL A 54 1.96 9.17 13.02
CA VAL A 54 0.55 8.77 12.92
C VAL A 54 -0.35 9.69 13.74
N LYS A 55 0.14 10.31 14.81
CA LYS A 55 -0.63 11.25 15.63
C LYS A 55 -1.06 12.51 14.87
N LYS A 56 -0.34 12.86 13.79
CA LYS A 56 -0.69 13.98 12.91
C LYS A 56 -1.66 13.60 11.80
N LEU A 57 -1.93 12.31 11.60
CA LEU A 57 -2.87 11.85 10.59
C LEU A 57 -4.30 12.05 11.08
N GLY A 58 -5.11 12.79 10.33
CA GLY A 58 -6.52 12.99 10.62
C GLY A 58 -7.40 11.85 10.07
N VAL A 59 -8.63 11.75 10.56
CA VAL A 59 -9.63 10.81 10.02
C VAL A 59 -9.93 11.12 8.55
N GLY A 60 -10.03 10.08 7.74
CA GLY A 60 -10.17 10.12 6.28
C GLY A 60 -8.85 10.35 5.52
N GLN A 61 -7.71 10.51 6.21
CA GLN A 61 -6.43 10.78 5.56
C GLN A 61 -5.59 9.51 5.37
N VAL A 62 -4.85 9.49 4.27
CA VAL A 62 -3.93 8.40 3.93
C VAL A 62 -2.49 8.91 3.85
N VAL A 63 -1.55 8.12 4.36
CA VAL A 63 -0.11 8.37 4.21
C VAL A 63 0.62 7.11 3.76
N TYR A 64 1.65 7.32 2.94
CA TYR A 64 2.64 6.29 2.65
C TYR A 64 3.69 6.24 3.76
N SER A 65 3.99 5.05 4.24
CA SER A 65 4.98 4.83 5.28
C SER A 65 5.72 3.51 5.06
N ALA A 66 6.73 3.30 5.87
CA ALA A 66 7.54 2.09 5.88
C ALA A 66 7.63 1.55 7.31
N MET A 67 7.74 0.23 7.40
CA MET A 67 8.11 -0.51 8.59
C MET A 67 9.59 -0.85 8.49
N CYS A 68 10.33 -0.66 9.57
CA CYS A 68 11.77 -0.91 9.59
C CYS A 68 12.15 -1.82 10.76
N TYR A 69 13.23 -2.57 10.57
CA TYR A 69 13.94 -3.23 11.66
C TYR A 69 14.61 -2.18 12.56
N GLU A 70 15.02 -2.60 13.76
CA GLU A 70 15.72 -1.73 14.73
C GLU A 70 17.01 -1.12 14.17
N HIS A 71 17.70 -1.83 13.27
CA HIS A 71 18.90 -1.32 12.59
C HIS A 71 18.58 -0.36 11.41
N GLY A 72 17.32 0.03 11.23
CA GLY A 72 16.86 0.99 10.23
C GLY A 72 16.63 0.40 8.83
N GLY A 73 16.88 -0.89 8.61
CA GLY A 73 16.60 -1.55 7.34
C GLY A 73 15.09 -1.73 7.14
N MET A 74 14.61 -1.48 5.92
CA MET A 74 13.20 -1.58 5.60
C MET A 74 12.73 -3.04 5.57
N ILE A 75 11.60 -3.29 6.23
CA ILE A 75 10.89 -4.58 6.22
C ILE A 75 9.92 -4.60 5.05
N ASP A 76 9.05 -3.59 4.98
CA ASP A 76 8.00 -3.44 3.97
C ASP A 76 7.47 -2.00 3.99
N ASP A 77 6.74 -1.60 2.95
CA ASP A 77 5.97 -0.36 2.89
C ASP A 77 4.47 -0.60 2.92
N GLY A 78 3.73 0.49 3.10
CA GLY A 78 2.30 0.47 2.91
C GLY A 78 1.66 1.84 3.00
N THR A 79 0.36 1.82 2.82
CA THR A 79 -0.49 2.99 3.07
C THR A 79 -1.26 2.78 4.36
N LEU A 80 -1.22 3.78 5.24
CA LEU A 80 -2.09 3.85 6.41
C LEU A 80 -3.21 4.83 6.11
N LEU A 81 -4.45 4.36 6.15
CA LEU A 81 -5.66 5.18 6.18
C LEU A 81 -6.17 5.25 7.62
N ARG A 82 -6.50 6.45 8.10
CA ARG A 82 -7.18 6.68 9.38
C ARG A 82 -8.62 7.12 9.15
#